data_AF-A0A2E0L7C6-F1
#
_entry.id   AF-A0A2E0L7C6-F1
#
_cell.length_a   1.000
_cell.length_b   1.000
_cell.length_c   1.000
_cell.angle_alpha   90.00
_cell.angle_beta   90.00
_cell.angle_gamma   90.00
#
_symmetry.space_group_name_H-M   'P 1'
#
loop_
_entity.id
_entity.type
_entity.pdbx_description
1 polymer ?
#
loop_
_entity_poly.entity_id
_entity_poly.type
_entity_poly.pdbx_seq_one_letter_code
_entity_poly.pdbx_strand_id
1 'polypeptide(L)'
;MRYSENYVRECEETEAYAARLMGRDLTEREKNAIWGAGTLTWLEMRVQVPMRLADDADTIALVLTDAADDLESRLVEMVAGLAGMLGTLLGRSLTAEERHQLGQIPTVIEVMRLGEDMAAAAPEAREAHLKQALSKFST
;
A
#
# COMPACT_ATOMS: atom_id res chain seq x y z
N MET A 1 -19.43 -0.95 -3.55
CA MET A 1 -18.23 -0.19 -3.16
C MET A 1 -17.13 -1.18 -2.88
N ARG A 2 -16.05 -1.12 -3.65
CA ARG A 2 -14.90 -2.03 -3.51
C ARG A 2 -14.14 -1.70 -2.22
N TYR A 3 -13.42 -2.67 -1.67
CA TYR A 3 -12.59 -2.44 -0.49
C TYR A 3 -11.57 -1.32 -0.74
N SER A 4 -10.91 -1.37 -1.89
CA SER A 4 -9.94 -0.37 -2.35
C SER A 4 -10.51 1.05 -2.44
N GLU A 5 -11.79 1.23 -2.80
CA GLU A 5 -12.45 2.55 -2.82
C GLU A 5 -12.63 3.11 -1.40
N ASN A 6 -13.09 2.27 -0.45
CA ASN A 6 -13.18 2.68 0.95
C ASN A 6 -11.80 3.03 1.52
N TYR A 7 -10.79 2.19 1.25
CA TYR A 7 -9.44 2.40 1.74
C TYR A 7 -8.87 3.74 1.27
N VAL A 8 -9.02 4.06 -0.02
CA VAL A 8 -8.60 5.35 -0.58
C VAL A 8 -9.26 6.52 0.17
N ARG A 9 -10.58 6.48 0.36
CA ARG A 9 -11.29 7.55 1.07
C ARG A 9 -10.76 7.75 2.49
N GLU A 10 -10.59 6.67 3.26
CA GLU A 10 -10.10 6.75 4.64
C GLU A 10 -8.65 7.27 4.70
N CYS A 11 -7.80 6.91 3.73
CA CYS A 11 -6.45 7.47 3.61
C CYS A 11 -6.48 8.97 3.32
N GLU A 12 -7.30 9.43 2.37
CA GLU A 12 -7.43 10.86 2.03
C GLU A 12 -7.92 11.69 3.22
N GLU A 13 -8.93 11.19 3.95
CA GLU A 13 -9.44 11.86 5.16
C GLU A 13 -8.37 11.91 6.27
N THR A 14 -7.62 10.83 6.44
CA THR A 14 -6.54 10.76 7.43
C THR A 14 -5.39 11.72 7.10
N GLU A 15 -5.00 11.81 5.82
CA GLU A 15 -3.96 12.73 5.34
C GLU A 15 -4.36 14.19 5.58
N ALA A 16 -5.58 14.57 5.20
CA ALA A 16 -6.08 15.93 5.40
C ALA A 16 -6.15 16.29 6.90
N TYR A 17 -6.57 15.34 7.74
CA TYR A 17 -6.63 15.54 9.19
C TYR A 17 -5.23 15.74 9.80
N ALA A 18 -4.26 14.92 9.42
CA ALA A 18 -2.88 15.03 9.89
C ALA A 18 -2.24 16.36 9.45
N ALA A 19 -2.36 16.74 8.18
CA ALA A 19 -1.84 18.02 7.68
C ALA A 19 -2.41 19.23 8.45
N ARG A 20 -3.72 19.18 8.76
CA ARG A 20 -4.38 20.23 9.57
C ARG A 20 -3.82 20.31 10.98
N LEU A 21 -3.57 19.18 11.65
CA LEU A 21 -3.02 19.17 13.00
C LEU A 21 -1.55 19.61 13.04
N MET A 22 -0.79 19.27 11.99
CA MET A 22 0.62 19.65 11.88
C MET A 22 0.82 21.10 11.40
N GLY A 23 -0.20 21.74 10.83
CA GLY A 23 -0.11 23.09 10.29
C GLY A 23 0.75 23.19 9.04
N ARG A 24 1.00 22.07 8.36
CA ARG A 24 1.78 21.97 7.11
C ARG A 24 1.33 20.78 6.28
N ASP A 25 1.73 20.78 5.01
CA ASP A 25 1.59 19.59 4.18
C ASP A 25 2.48 18.45 4.71
N LEU A 26 2.02 17.22 4.47
CA LEU A 26 2.77 16.03 4.81
C LEU A 26 3.90 15.80 3.80
N THR A 27 5.03 15.31 4.29
CA THR A 27 6.09 14.75 3.47
C THR A 27 5.64 13.44 2.81
N GLU A 28 6.30 13.04 1.73
CA GLU A 28 5.97 11.77 1.06
C GLU A 28 6.15 10.55 1.98
N ARG A 29 7.11 10.58 2.91
CA ARG A 29 7.28 9.50 3.91
C ARG A 29 6.06 9.42 4.85
N GLU A 30 5.56 10.55 5.32
CA GLU A 30 4.38 10.63 6.17
C GLU A 30 3.11 10.21 5.44
N LYS A 31 2.96 10.58 4.16
CA LYS A 31 1.87 10.06 3.32
C LYS A 31 1.98 8.54 3.19
N ASN A 32 3.17 8.00 2.96
CA ASN A 32 3.37 6.56 2.88
C ASN A 32 2.97 5.84 4.18
N ALA A 33 3.09 6.47 5.35
CA ALA A 33 2.60 5.93 6.61
C ALA A 33 1.09 5.66 6.61
N ILE A 34 0.33 6.53 5.93
CA ILE A 34 -1.13 6.48 5.81
C ILE A 34 -1.53 5.52 4.69
N TRP A 35 -0.98 5.74 3.50
CA TRP A 35 -1.36 5.02 2.29
C TRP A 35 -0.79 3.60 2.22
N GLY A 36 0.28 3.33 2.96
CA GLY A 36 0.90 2.02 3.07
C GLY A 36 0.27 1.09 4.11
N ALA A 37 -0.69 1.55 4.92
CA ALA A 37 -1.33 0.76 5.99
C ALA A 37 -1.82 -0.64 5.57
N GLY A 38 -2.26 -0.79 4.32
CA GLY A 38 -2.71 -2.04 3.70
C GLY A 38 -4.01 -2.60 4.21
N THR A 39 -4.47 -2.15 5.38
CA THR A 39 -5.80 -2.42 5.88
C THR A 39 -6.37 -1.23 6.64
N LEU A 40 -7.68 -1.06 6.59
CA LEU A 40 -8.39 -0.06 7.40
C LEU A 40 -8.15 -0.23 8.90
N THR A 41 -8.11 -1.48 9.40
CA THR A 41 -7.85 -1.74 10.82
C THR A 41 -6.45 -1.30 11.23
N TRP A 42 -5.45 -1.52 10.38
CA TRP A 42 -4.09 -1.06 10.66
C TRP A 42 -4.02 0.47 10.61
N LEU A 43 -4.59 1.09 9.57
CA LEU A 43 -4.68 2.54 9.45
C LEU A 43 -5.30 3.16 10.70
N GLU A 44 -6.40 2.58 11.18
CA GLU A 44 -7.09 3.02 12.39
C GLU A 44 -6.18 2.87 13.63
N MET A 45 -5.66 1.67 13.88
CA MET A 45 -4.94 1.37 15.13
C MET A 45 -3.54 1.99 15.22
N ARG A 46 -2.86 2.17 14.08
CA ARG A 46 -1.46 2.59 14.05
C ARG A 46 -1.28 4.05 13.67
N VAL A 47 -2.27 4.65 13.02
CA VAL A 47 -2.20 6.05 12.60
C VAL A 47 -3.34 6.86 13.22
N GLN A 48 -4.61 6.54 12.91
CA GLN A 48 -5.72 7.41 13.31
C GLN A 48 -5.93 7.50 14.82
N VAL A 49 -5.89 6.39 15.55
CA VAL A 49 -6.08 6.38 17.00
C VAL A 49 -4.91 7.07 17.71
N PRO A 50 -3.63 6.74 17.44
CA PRO A 50 -2.51 7.45 18.05
C PRO A 50 -2.49 8.95 17.75
N MET A 51 -2.79 9.36 16.51
CA MET A 51 -2.89 10.78 16.17
C MET A 51 -4.01 11.50 16.92
N ARG A 52 -5.17 10.86 17.11
CA ARG A 52 -6.28 11.44 17.90
C ARG A 52 -5.94 11.61 19.38
N LEU A 53 -4.96 10.85 19.87
CA LEU A 53 -4.46 10.91 21.24
C LEU A 53 -3.21 11.80 21.38
N ALA A 54 -2.69 12.34 20.28
CA ALA A 54 -1.54 13.22 20.28
C ALA A 54 -1.94 14.64 20.67
N ASP A 55 -1.14 15.28 21.55
CA ASP A 55 -1.41 16.62 22.06
C ASP A 55 -0.76 17.73 21.20
N ASP A 56 0.16 17.38 20.30
CA ASP A 56 0.91 18.33 19.47
C ASP A 56 1.35 17.74 18.11
N ALA A 57 1.85 18.63 17.25
CA ALA A 57 2.29 18.29 15.91
C ALA A 57 3.54 17.38 15.87
N ASP A 58 4.43 17.50 16.86
CA ASP A 58 5.67 16.72 16.92
C ASP A 58 5.36 15.25 17.25
N THR A 59 4.40 15.01 18.13
CA THR A 59 3.87 13.68 18.46
C THR A 59 3.20 13.04 17.25
N ILE A 60 2.47 13.82 16.44
CA ILE A 60 1.88 13.33 15.18
C ILE A 60 2.96 12.95 14.16
N ALA A 61 4.01 13.77 14.03
CA ALA A 61 5.15 13.45 13.17
C ALA A 61 5.82 12.13 13.58
N LEU A 62 5.97 11.89 14.89
CA LEU A 62 6.52 10.64 15.43
C LEU A 62 5.60 9.45 15.10
N VAL A 63 4.30 9.56 15.31
CA VAL A 63 3.33 8.51 14.94
C VAL A 63 3.46 8.12 13.47
N LEU A 64 3.52 9.10 12.58
CA LEU A 64 3.65 8.86 11.14
C LEU A 64 5.02 8.27 10.78
N THR A 65 6.09 8.68 11.48
CA THR A 65 7.44 8.13 11.28
C THR A 65 7.50 6.66 11.70
N ASP A 66 7.04 6.34 12.91
CA ASP A 66 6.99 4.96 13.42
C ASP A 66 6.13 4.06 12.51
N ALA A 67 4.99 4.57 12.05
CA ALA A 67 4.13 3.88 11.11
C ALA A 67 4.82 3.64 9.76
N ALA A 68 5.54 4.61 9.20
CA ALA A 68 6.29 4.44 7.96
C ALA A 68 7.39 3.37 8.09
N ASP A 69 8.10 3.32 9.21
CA ASP A 69 9.15 2.35 9.49
C ASP A 69 8.58 0.92 9.57
N ASP A 70 7.46 0.73 10.28
CA ASP A 70 6.73 -0.54 10.33
C ASP A 70 6.32 -1.00 8.92
N LEU A 71 5.96 -0.07 8.03
CA LEU A 71 5.44 -0.38 6.70
C LEU A 71 6.49 -0.78 5.69
N GLU A 72 7.71 -0.23 5.76
CA GLU A 72 8.81 -0.68 4.90
C GLU A 72 9.06 -2.20 5.08
N SER A 73 9.01 -2.69 6.32
CA SER A 73 9.14 -4.13 6.60
C SER A 73 7.98 -4.95 6.03
N ARG A 74 6.75 -4.45 6.17
CA ARG A 74 5.52 -5.14 5.74
C ARG A 74 5.35 -5.17 4.23
N LEU A 75 5.77 -4.12 3.52
CA LEU A 75 5.70 -4.07 2.06
C LEU A 75 6.46 -5.24 1.44
N VAL A 76 7.66 -5.54 1.97
CA VAL A 76 8.47 -6.69 1.53
C VAL A 76 7.71 -8.00 1.70
N GLU A 77 7.09 -8.22 2.86
CA GLU A 77 6.29 -9.43 3.13
C GLU A 77 5.06 -9.53 2.21
N MET A 78 4.37 -8.40 1.99
CA MET A 78 3.19 -8.35 1.13
C MET A 78 3.52 -8.59 -0.34
N VAL A 79 4.64 -8.04 -0.84
CA VAL A 79 5.13 -8.32 -2.19
C VAL A 79 5.47 -9.81 -2.33
N ALA A 80 6.10 -10.43 -1.33
CA ALA A 80 6.37 -11.86 -1.34
C ALA A 80 5.08 -12.70 -1.37
N GLY A 81 4.08 -12.34 -0.56
CA GLY A 81 2.76 -12.97 -0.57
C GLY A 81 2.04 -12.81 -1.91
N LEU A 82 2.07 -11.61 -2.50
CA LEU A 82 1.52 -11.32 -3.81
C LEU A 82 2.19 -12.19 -4.89
N ALA A 83 3.52 -12.33 -4.87
CA ALA A 83 4.22 -13.20 -5.81
C ALA A 83 3.74 -14.66 -5.71
N GLY A 84 3.49 -15.17 -4.50
CA GLY A 84 2.90 -16.50 -4.32
C GLY A 84 1.51 -16.62 -4.97
N MET A 85 0.62 -15.67 -4.67
CA MET A 85 -0.74 -15.64 -5.21
C MET A 85 -0.77 -15.52 -6.73
N LEU A 86 0.05 -14.63 -7.30
CA LEU A 86 0.15 -14.44 -8.76
C LEU A 86 0.60 -15.74 -9.46
N GLY A 87 1.55 -16.47 -8.87
CA GLY A 87 1.97 -17.76 -9.41
C GLY A 87 0.84 -18.78 -9.44
N THR A 88 0.02 -18.84 -8.38
CA THR A 88 -1.18 -19.68 -8.34
C THR A 88 -2.22 -19.26 -9.39
N LEU A 89 -2.48 -17.95 -9.53
CA LEU A 89 -3.47 -17.43 -10.49
C LEU A 89 -3.06 -17.65 -11.95
N LEU A 90 -1.76 -17.62 -12.24
CA LEU A 90 -1.19 -17.87 -13.57
C LEU A 90 -0.98 -19.36 -13.87
N GLY A 91 -0.99 -20.23 -12.86
CA GLY A 91 -0.65 -21.65 -13.01
C GLY A 91 0.83 -21.89 -13.33
N ARG A 92 1.72 -20.92 -13.05
CA ARG A 92 3.17 -21.02 -13.24
C ARG A 92 3.93 -20.17 -12.24
N SER A 93 5.22 -20.44 -12.08
CA SER A 93 6.10 -19.55 -11.31
C SER A 93 6.33 -18.22 -12.05
N LEU A 94 6.47 -17.14 -11.29
CA LEU A 94 6.97 -15.88 -11.82
C LEU A 94 8.44 -16.00 -12.21
N THR A 95 8.78 -15.35 -13.32
CA THR A 95 10.15 -15.17 -13.82
C THR A 95 10.97 -14.28 -12.88
N ALA A 96 12.29 -14.29 -13.04
CA ALA A 96 13.18 -13.43 -12.27
C ALA A 96 12.87 -11.94 -12.49
N GLU A 97 12.56 -11.57 -13.74
CA GLU A 97 12.20 -10.20 -14.11
C GLU A 97 10.88 -9.76 -13.44
N GLU A 98 9.83 -10.59 -13.51
CA GLU A 98 8.56 -10.25 -12.87
C GLU A 98 8.71 -10.10 -11.34
N ARG A 99 9.55 -10.94 -10.71
CA ARG A 99 9.85 -10.81 -9.28
C ARG A 99 10.63 -9.54 -8.97
N HIS A 100 11.57 -9.16 -9.84
CA HIS A 100 12.32 -7.92 -9.69
C HIS A 100 11.39 -6.70 -9.78
N GLN A 101 10.52 -6.66 -10.79
CA GLN A 101 9.54 -5.60 -11.00
C GLN A 101 8.51 -5.51 -9.86
N LEU A 102 8.04 -6.65 -9.34
CA LEU A 102 7.20 -6.69 -8.14
C LEU A 102 7.90 -6.06 -6.93
N GLY A 103 9.22 -6.27 -6.80
CA GLY A 103 10.03 -5.66 -5.74
C GLY A 103 10.19 -4.14 -5.86
N GLN A 104 9.83 -3.56 -7.00
CA GLN A 104 9.84 -2.10 -7.22
C GLN A 104 8.48 -1.45 -6.91
N ILE A 105 7.46 -2.22 -6.49
CA ILE A 105 6.17 -1.63 -6.11
C ILE A 105 6.37 -0.74 -4.89
N PRO A 106 6.10 0.58 -4.99
CA PRO A 106 6.46 1.51 -3.93
C PRO A 106 5.47 1.55 -2.76
N THR A 107 4.23 1.05 -2.95
CA THR A 107 3.19 1.16 -1.93
C THR A 107 2.35 -0.11 -1.78
N VAL A 108 1.82 -0.32 -0.57
CA VAL A 108 0.92 -1.45 -0.30
C VAL A 108 -0.37 -1.36 -1.11
N ILE A 109 -0.91 -0.16 -1.35
CA ILE A 109 -2.14 -0.01 -2.14
C ILE A 109 -1.97 -0.52 -3.58
N GLU A 110 -0.79 -0.38 -4.17
CA GLU A 110 -0.50 -0.93 -5.51
C GLU A 110 -0.39 -2.45 -5.49
N VAL A 111 0.19 -3.04 -4.44
CA VAL A 111 0.18 -4.50 -4.22
C VAL A 111 -1.25 -5.02 -4.15
N MET A 112 -2.11 -4.35 -3.39
CA MET A 112 -3.52 -4.73 -3.24
C MET A 112 -4.30 -4.62 -4.55
N ARG A 113 -4.17 -3.48 -5.25
CA ARG A 113 -4.83 -3.26 -6.55
C ARG A 113 -4.43 -4.32 -7.57
N LEU A 114 -3.13 -4.60 -7.69
CA LEU A 114 -2.64 -5.64 -8.59
C LEU A 114 -3.24 -7.01 -8.23
N GLY A 115 -3.32 -7.34 -6.94
CA GLY A 115 -3.94 -8.59 -6.49
C GLY A 115 -5.43 -8.69 -6.83
N GLU A 116 -6.20 -7.64 -6.55
CA GLU A 116 -7.63 -7.55 -6.87
C GLU A 116 -7.87 -7.67 -8.39
N ASP A 117 -7.11 -6.92 -9.19
CA ASP A 117 -7.23 -6.89 -10.65
C ASP A 117 -6.90 -8.27 -11.26
N MET A 118 -5.86 -8.94 -10.75
CA MET A 118 -5.48 -10.27 -11.22
C MET A 118 -6.48 -11.36 -10.81
N ALA A 119 -7.08 -11.26 -9.62
CA ALA A 119 -8.12 -12.18 -9.17
C ALA A 119 -9.42 -12.01 -9.97
N ALA A 120 -9.77 -10.77 -10.33
CA ALA A 120 -10.96 -10.45 -11.12
C ALA A 120 -10.80 -10.76 -12.62
N ALA A 121 -9.56 -10.81 -13.13
CA ALA A 121 -9.28 -11.10 -14.53
C ALA A 121 -9.63 -12.55 -14.92
N ALA A 122 -10.22 -12.71 -16.11
CA ALA A 122 -10.41 -14.02 -16.74
C ALA A 122 -9.05 -14.73 -16.90
N PRO A 123 -8.96 -16.06 -16.71
CA PRO A 123 -7.71 -16.81 -16.74
C PRO A 123 -6.81 -16.49 -17.95
N GLU A 124 -7.41 -16.38 -19.13
CA GLU A 124 -6.74 -16.08 -20.40
C GLU A 124 -6.18 -14.65 -20.50
N ALA A 125 -6.69 -13.71 -19.70
CA ALA A 125 -6.27 -12.30 -19.71
C ALA A 125 -5.18 -11.99 -18.66
N ARG A 126 -4.97 -12.88 -17.68
CA ARG A 126 -4.07 -12.65 -16.53
C ARG A 126 -2.63 -12.37 -16.94
N GLU A 127 -2.10 -13.10 -17.92
CA GLU A 127 -0.74 -12.87 -18.45
C GLU A 127 -0.56 -11.45 -19.01
N ALA A 128 -1.52 -11.00 -19.82
CA ALA A 128 -1.47 -9.67 -20.42
C ALA A 128 -1.61 -8.57 -19.35
N HIS A 129 -2.51 -8.77 -18.38
CA HIS A 129 -2.68 -7.84 -17.27
C HIS A 129 -1.44 -7.73 -16.40
N LEU A 130 -0.80 -8.85 -16.05
CA LEU A 130 0.42 -8.80 -15.25
C LEU A 130 1.51 -8.00 -15.96
N LYS A 131 1.75 -8.27 -17.25
CA LYS A 131 2.75 -7.54 -18.04
C LYS A 131 2.45 -6.05 -18.11
N GLN A 132 1.19 -5.69 -18.33
CA GLN A 132 0.77 -4.29 -18.35
C GLN A 132 0.96 -3.63 -16.99
N ALA A 133 0.61 -4.30 -15.90
CA ALA A 133 0.76 -3.75 -14.55
C ALA A 133 2.24 -3.55 -14.18
N LEU A 134 3.08 -4.55 -14.44
CA LEU A 134 4.50 -4.50 -14.10
C LEU A 134 5.32 -3.55 -14.99
N SER A 135 4.85 -3.25 -16.21
CA SER A 135 5.51 -2.27 -17.08
C SER A 135 5.59 -0.86 -16.47
N LYS A 136 4.74 -0.54 -15.49
CA LYS A 136 4.76 0.72 -14.74
C LYS A 136 5.94 0.82 -13.77
N PHE A 137 6.51 -0.32 -13.39
CA PHE A 137 7.62 -0.45 -12.45
C PHE A 137 8.92 -0.88 -13.14
N SER A 138 8.94 -0.89 -14.48
CA SER A 138 10.13 -1.15 -15.28
C SER A 138 10.90 0.16 -15.44
N THR A 139 11.88 0.40 -14.56
CA THR A 139 12.89 1.46 -14.72
C THR A 139 13.93 1.11 -15.77
#